data_AF-A0A1G1L5Q1-F1
#
_entry.id   AF-A0A1G1L5Q1-F1
#
_cell.length_a   1.000
_cell.length_b   1.000
_cell.length_c   1.000
_cell.angle_alpha   90.00
_cell.angle_beta   90.00
_cell.angle_gamma   90.00
#
_symmetry.space_group_name_H-M   'P 1'
#
loop_
_entity.id
_entity.type
_entity.pdbx_description
1 polymer ?
#
loop_
_entity_poly.entity_id
_entity_poly.type
_entity_poly.pdbx_seq_one_letter_code
_entity_poly.pdbx_strand_id
1 'polypeptide(L)'
;MKYVIVHGDGLTGGPRKELGGKTLLEAAATPNMDALACQGEMGIAVVPADGPQLTSGMVQTAVLGYDPRKLYPGPAPLEAASLGVTVGEHDVVYRCSMVTLRGTAAGKDAYSDIKKLAAPVTVEGEAERLEREEARDLLEAVNEQLGSETIQFYPGSGSRHLMVWVGGKLRAVCLDPREGAGRPIGDCLPTGDGSDMLRKLMDASLVILRDHPVNDQRREDGRKPIHCLWLWGQGRASRWPSFAERHRVSGAIVATNDVRRGIGLCAGLEAIEPSDVMAADNSDFLSRGQVALRELGKKDFVYVHAEMPVGMARGDAKAAVKIVEDFDKQIVGTLLDGLAKLGPHRLLLVCDGGRVPNDGSRHPIYALCNGPLQKSKAGSRGFNETDAAAVKDGARDATKLSAKLFAQG
;
A
#
# COMPACT_ATOMS: atom_id res chain seq x y z
N MET A 1 -6.55 -25.59 -14.32
CA MET A 1 -5.68 -24.42 -14.58
C MET A 1 -5.62 -23.59 -13.31
N LYS A 2 -4.44 -23.13 -12.88
CA LYS A 2 -4.28 -22.21 -11.74
C LYS A 2 -3.76 -20.85 -12.21
N TYR A 3 -4.17 -19.78 -11.56
CA TYR A 3 -3.80 -18.42 -11.92
C TYR A 3 -3.14 -17.71 -10.74
N VAL A 4 -2.03 -17.03 -10.99
CA VAL A 4 -1.33 -16.27 -9.95
C VAL A 4 -0.99 -14.89 -10.47
N ILE A 5 -1.25 -13.86 -9.66
CA ILE A 5 -0.62 -12.56 -9.84
C ILE A 5 0.35 -12.35 -8.69
N VAL A 6 1.58 -12.00 -9.00
CA VAL A 6 2.59 -11.58 -8.02
C VAL A 6 2.86 -10.10 -8.23
N HIS A 7 2.69 -9.29 -7.20
CA HIS A 7 2.90 -7.84 -7.23
C HIS A 7 3.99 -7.44 -6.24
N GLY A 8 5.13 -6.99 -6.77
CA GLY A 8 6.21 -6.38 -6.01
C GLY A 8 6.10 -4.86 -5.99
N ASP A 9 5.69 -4.31 -4.86
CA ASP A 9 5.50 -2.87 -4.64
C ASP A 9 6.83 -2.20 -4.23
N GLY A 10 7.24 -1.20 -5.00
CA GLY A 10 8.46 -0.42 -4.79
C GLY A 10 9.73 -0.99 -5.41
N LEU A 11 9.68 -2.17 -6.04
CA LEU A 11 10.88 -2.83 -6.57
C LEU A 11 11.47 -2.15 -7.82
N THR A 12 10.68 -1.36 -8.56
CA THR A 12 11.17 -0.59 -9.71
C THR A 12 11.61 0.82 -9.32
N GLY A 13 12.47 1.43 -10.14
CA GLY A 13 12.94 2.78 -9.90
C GLY A 13 13.85 3.30 -11.01
N GLY A 14 14.62 4.32 -10.66
CA GLY A 14 15.64 4.87 -11.56
C GLY A 14 17.04 4.34 -11.27
N PRO A 15 17.98 4.54 -12.22
CA PRO A 15 19.41 4.34 -12.02
C PRO A 15 19.95 4.96 -10.72
N ARG A 16 20.81 4.22 -10.03
CA ARG A 16 21.48 4.66 -8.78
C ARG A 16 22.98 4.75 -8.96
N LYS A 17 23.59 5.83 -8.46
CA LYS A 17 25.05 6.03 -8.57
C LYS A 17 25.82 4.96 -7.80
N GLU A 18 25.29 4.57 -6.64
CA GLU A 18 25.81 3.54 -5.75
C GLU A 18 25.83 2.16 -6.39
N LEU A 19 25.02 1.94 -7.42
CA LEU A 19 24.92 0.70 -8.19
C LEU A 19 25.57 0.82 -9.58
N GLY A 20 26.43 1.82 -9.78
CA GLY A 20 27.13 2.03 -11.05
C GLY A 20 26.21 2.45 -12.20
N GLY A 21 25.11 3.15 -11.89
CA GLY A 21 24.11 3.58 -12.88
C GLY A 21 23.04 2.53 -13.19
N LYS A 22 22.99 1.43 -12.42
CA LYS A 22 21.94 0.40 -12.54
C LYS A 22 20.72 0.71 -11.66
N THR A 23 19.55 0.19 -12.03
CA THR A 23 18.38 0.09 -11.13
C THR A 23 18.57 -1.04 -10.10
N LEU A 24 17.62 -1.18 -9.16
CA LEU A 24 17.66 -2.30 -8.21
C LEU A 24 17.51 -3.65 -8.92
N LEU A 25 16.56 -3.75 -9.85
CA LEU A 25 16.29 -4.98 -10.61
C LEU A 25 17.46 -5.37 -11.53
N GLU A 26 18.19 -4.40 -12.09
CA GLU A 26 19.39 -4.66 -12.90
C GLU A 26 20.61 -5.09 -12.06
N ALA A 27 20.65 -4.71 -10.79
CA ALA A 27 21.76 -5.01 -9.89
C ALA A 27 21.59 -6.33 -9.11
N ALA A 28 20.35 -6.75 -8.88
CA ALA A 28 20.00 -7.94 -8.13
C ALA A 28 20.16 -9.22 -8.96
N ALA A 29 20.56 -10.33 -8.32
CA ALA A 29 20.50 -11.65 -8.93
C ALA A 29 19.07 -12.21 -8.86
N THR A 30 18.33 -12.13 -9.98
CA THR A 30 16.89 -12.47 -10.04
C THR A 30 16.57 -13.60 -11.04
N PRO A 31 17.15 -14.79 -10.89
CA PRO A 31 17.04 -15.86 -11.89
C PRO A 31 15.59 -16.33 -12.13
N ASN A 32 14.69 -16.23 -11.15
CA ASN A 32 13.30 -16.67 -11.30
C ASN A 32 12.47 -15.66 -12.08
N MET A 33 12.59 -14.38 -11.76
CA MET A 33 11.97 -13.28 -12.51
C MET A 33 12.55 -13.20 -13.93
N ASP A 34 13.86 -13.39 -14.09
CA ASP A 34 14.52 -13.42 -15.40
C ASP A 34 14.02 -14.61 -16.25
N ALA A 35 13.78 -15.77 -15.63
CA ALA A 35 13.18 -16.91 -16.32
C ALA A 35 11.75 -16.61 -16.80
N LEU A 36 10.95 -15.91 -15.98
CA LEU A 36 9.63 -15.43 -16.39
C LEU A 36 9.74 -14.42 -17.55
N ALA A 37 10.66 -13.47 -17.46
CA ALA A 37 10.93 -12.53 -18.54
C ALA A 37 11.36 -13.24 -19.82
N CYS A 38 12.23 -14.26 -19.76
CA CYS A 38 12.74 -14.95 -20.94
C CYS A 38 11.69 -15.82 -21.65
N GLN A 39 10.76 -16.42 -20.90
CA GLN A 39 9.83 -17.42 -21.42
C GLN A 39 8.39 -16.89 -21.57
N GLY A 40 8.12 -15.70 -21.05
CA GLY A 40 6.83 -15.04 -21.12
C GLY A 40 6.78 -13.80 -21.99
N GLU A 41 5.59 -13.21 -22.05
CA GLU A 41 5.41 -11.85 -22.56
C GLU A 41 5.80 -10.86 -21.46
N MET A 42 6.68 -9.92 -21.77
CA MET A 42 7.11 -8.88 -20.84
C MET A 42 6.89 -7.52 -21.47
N GLY A 43 6.73 -6.50 -20.63
CA GLY A 43 6.83 -5.12 -21.05
C GLY A 43 6.40 -4.16 -19.97
N ILE A 44 5.95 -2.99 -20.41
CA ILE A 44 5.50 -1.91 -19.54
C ILE A 44 3.98 -2.00 -19.32
N ALA A 45 3.52 -1.90 -18.08
CA ALA A 45 2.11 -1.81 -17.73
C ALA A 45 1.72 -0.33 -17.52
N VAL A 46 0.95 0.21 -18.45
CA VAL A 46 0.45 1.58 -18.43
C VAL A 46 -0.82 1.63 -17.59
N VAL A 47 -0.77 2.35 -16.47
CA VAL A 47 -1.91 2.49 -15.56
C VAL A 47 -2.71 3.74 -15.94
N PRO A 48 -4.00 3.62 -16.30
CA PRO A 48 -4.82 4.79 -16.56
C PRO A 48 -5.12 5.49 -15.23
N ALA A 49 -4.53 6.65 -14.98
CA ALA A 49 -4.59 7.37 -13.71
C ALA A 49 -4.75 8.87 -13.94
N ASP A 50 -5.62 9.50 -13.15
CA ASP A 50 -5.74 10.96 -13.10
C ASP A 50 -4.92 11.52 -11.92
N GLY A 51 -4.43 12.74 -12.07
CA GLY A 51 -3.70 13.44 -11.02
C GLY A 51 -2.18 13.22 -11.04
N PRO A 52 -1.46 13.88 -10.11
CA PRO A 52 -0.01 14.06 -10.21
C PRO A 52 0.81 12.85 -9.73
N GLN A 53 0.18 11.86 -9.10
CA GLN A 53 0.88 10.74 -8.47
C GLN A 53 0.23 9.41 -8.83
N LEU A 54 1.05 8.45 -9.24
CA LEU A 54 0.67 7.06 -9.34
C LEU A 54 0.98 6.38 -8.01
N THR A 55 0.05 5.56 -7.52
CA THR A 55 0.21 4.77 -6.29
C THR A 55 0.06 3.29 -6.59
N SER A 56 0.77 2.43 -5.86
CA SER A 56 0.64 0.97 -6.00
C SER A 56 -0.81 0.47 -5.78
N GLY A 57 -1.66 1.18 -5.02
CA GLY A 57 -3.09 0.86 -4.94
C GLY A 57 -3.83 1.02 -6.28
N MET A 58 -3.48 2.05 -7.05
CA MET A 58 -4.01 2.24 -8.41
C MET A 58 -3.43 1.21 -9.38
N VAL A 59 -2.16 0.85 -9.23
CA VAL A 59 -1.52 -0.22 -10.02
C VAL A 59 -2.23 -1.55 -9.76
N GLN A 60 -2.41 -1.94 -8.49
CA GLN A 60 -3.13 -3.15 -8.10
C GLN A 60 -4.56 -3.18 -8.65
N THR A 61 -5.29 -2.06 -8.51
CA THR A 61 -6.64 -1.91 -9.07
C THR A 61 -6.66 -2.16 -10.58
N ALA A 62 -5.72 -1.56 -11.31
CA ALA A 62 -5.57 -1.75 -12.74
C ALA A 62 -5.17 -3.17 -13.10
N VAL A 63 -4.20 -3.78 -12.43
CA VAL A 63 -3.73 -5.14 -12.67
C VAL A 63 -4.84 -6.17 -12.46
N LEU A 64 -5.73 -5.96 -11.48
CA LEU A 64 -6.94 -6.77 -11.27
C LEU A 64 -8.01 -6.56 -12.37
N GLY A 65 -7.81 -5.59 -13.25
CA GLY A 65 -8.61 -5.32 -14.44
C GLY A 65 -9.64 -4.20 -14.27
N TYR A 66 -9.56 -3.40 -13.22
CA TYR A 66 -10.49 -2.29 -12.95
C TYR A 66 -9.85 -0.95 -13.34
N ASP A 67 -10.64 -0.01 -13.84
CA ASP A 67 -10.15 1.34 -14.15
C ASP A 67 -10.03 2.15 -12.84
N PRO A 68 -8.81 2.49 -12.37
CA PRO A 68 -8.66 3.16 -11.09
C PRO A 68 -9.19 4.60 -11.13
N ARG A 69 -9.35 5.25 -12.31
CA ARG A 69 -10.01 6.56 -12.40
C ARG A 69 -11.48 6.50 -11.97
N LYS A 70 -12.10 5.33 -12.10
CA LYS A 70 -13.52 5.12 -11.79
C LYS A 70 -13.73 4.44 -10.45
N LEU A 71 -12.87 3.47 -10.12
CA LEU A 71 -13.13 2.53 -9.04
C LEU A 71 -12.17 2.63 -7.87
N TYR A 72 -10.99 3.24 -8.01
CA TYR A 72 -10.08 3.40 -6.87
C TYR A 72 -10.61 4.48 -5.94
N PRO A 73 -11.12 4.12 -4.74
CA PRO A 73 -11.82 5.08 -3.89
C PRO A 73 -10.87 5.91 -3.02
N GLY A 74 -9.56 5.67 -3.09
CA GLY A 74 -8.58 6.16 -2.14
C GLY A 74 -8.30 5.15 -1.02
N PRO A 75 -7.27 5.39 -0.19
CA PRO A 75 -6.83 4.42 0.79
C PRO A 75 -7.80 4.23 1.97
N ALA A 76 -8.46 5.29 2.46
CA ALA A 76 -9.29 5.18 3.66
C ALA A 76 -10.51 4.24 3.49
N PRO A 77 -11.28 4.29 2.38
CA PRO A 77 -12.36 3.32 2.18
C PRO A 77 -11.88 1.88 2.00
N LEU A 78 -10.68 1.68 1.45
CA LEU A 78 -10.10 0.35 1.30
C LEU A 78 -9.70 -0.24 2.65
N GLU A 79 -9.10 0.57 3.52
CA GLU A 79 -8.81 0.16 4.90
C GLU A 79 -10.10 -0.11 5.69
N ALA A 80 -11.13 0.72 5.51
CA ALA A 80 -12.44 0.50 6.12
C ALA A 80 -13.02 -0.88 5.75
N ALA A 81 -12.92 -1.25 4.46
CA ALA A 81 -13.36 -2.56 3.99
C ALA A 81 -12.55 -3.70 4.64
N SER A 82 -11.22 -3.56 4.76
CA SER A 82 -10.35 -4.54 5.44
C SER A 82 -10.70 -4.73 6.92
N LEU A 83 -11.07 -3.64 7.60
CA LEU A 83 -11.43 -3.64 9.01
C LEU A 83 -12.89 -4.04 9.28
N GLY A 84 -13.68 -4.31 8.23
CA GLY A 84 -15.11 -4.62 8.37
C GLY A 84 -15.96 -3.43 8.82
N VAL A 85 -15.46 -2.20 8.65
CA VAL A 85 -16.20 -0.97 8.98
C VAL A 85 -17.29 -0.78 7.94
N THR A 86 -18.53 -0.65 8.40
CA THR A 86 -19.68 -0.38 7.52
C THR A 86 -19.68 1.09 7.12
N VAL A 87 -19.71 1.35 5.82
CA VAL A 87 -19.67 2.70 5.24
C VAL A 87 -20.83 2.85 4.27
N GLY A 88 -21.69 3.84 4.49
CA GLY A 88 -22.78 4.17 3.58
C GLY A 88 -22.31 4.78 2.26
N GLU A 89 -23.16 4.74 1.24
CA GLU A 89 -22.86 5.24 -0.11
C GLU A 89 -22.49 6.73 -0.16
N HIS A 90 -23.01 7.52 0.79
CA HIS A 90 -22.79 8.95 0.87
C HIS A 90 -21.75 9.36 1.93
N ASP A 91 -21.26 8.40 2.68
CA ASP A 91 -20.30 8.63 3.76
C ASP A 91 -18.90 8.80 3.19
N VAL A 92 -18.12 9.63 3.86
CA VAL A 92 -16.71 9.84 3.51
C VAL A 92 -15.85 9.28 4.62
N VAL A 93 -14.95 8.38 4.27
CA VAL A 93 -13.96 7.84 5.19
C VAL A 93 -12.68 8.64 5.02
N TYR A 94 -12.06 9.01 6.13
CA TYR A 94 -10.73 9.60 6.19
C TYR A 94 -9.81 8.65 6.94
N ARG A 95 -8.56 8.56 6.51
CA ARG A 95 -7.48 8.12 7.39
C ARG A 95 -7.30 9.16 8.47
N CYS A 96 -6.99 8.66 9.65
CA CYS A 96 -6.80 9.41 10.86
C CYS A 96 -5.46 8.98 11.46
N SER A 97 -4.39 9.69 11.09
CA SER A 97 -3.05 9.39 11.61
C SER A 97 -2.81 10.16 12.91
N MET A 98 -2.26 9.52 13.93
CA MET A 98 -1.71 10.21 15.09
C MET A 98 -0.36 10.83 14.73
N VAL A 99 -0.21 12.15 14.92
CA VAL A 99 1.01 12.88 14.51
C VAL A 99 1.70 13.57 15.67
N THR A 100 3.02 13.71 15.53
CA THR A 100 3.84 14.55 16.39
C THR A 100 4.12 15.88 15.70
N LEU A 101 4.02 16.96 16.47
CA LEU A 101 4.26 18.33 16.07
C LEU A 101 5.41 18.92 16.90
N ARG A 102 6.09 19.91 16.32
CA ARG A 102 7.20 20.64 16.97
C ARG A 102 6.88 22.13 16.99
N GLY A 103 6.86 22.72 18.17
CA GLY A 103 6.81 24.17 18.40
C GLY A 103 8.18 24.82 18.21
N THR A 104 8.32 26.05 18.71
CA THR A 104 9.53 26.87 18.51
C THR A 104 10.55 26.82 19.63
N ALA A 105 10.17 26.31 20.80
CA ALA A 105 11.11 26.15 21.90
C ALA A 105 12.19 25.10 21.56
N ALA A 106 13.32 25.16 22.24
CA ALA A 106 14.42 24.21 22.05
C ALA A 106 14.27 22.97 22.94
N GLY A 107 14.90 21.87 22.55
CA GLY A 107 14.96 20.65 23.37
C GLY A 107 13.59 20.02 23.61
N LYS A 108 13.33 19.58 24.85
CA LYS A 108 12.07 18.91 25.22
C LYS A 108 10.87 19.86 25.21
N ASP A 109 11.10 21.15 25.45
CA ASP A 109 10.04 22.17 25.48
C ASP A 109 9.45 22.45 24.10
N ALA A 110 10.15 22.04 23.02
CA ALA A 110 9.65 22.08 21.66
C ALA A 110 8.31 21.35 21.49
N TYR A 111 7.99 20.40 22.37
CA TYR A 111 6.83 19.53 22.26
C TYR A 111 5.70 19.88 23.24
N SER A 112 5.90 20.80 24.18
CA SER A 112 4.96 21.10 25.26
C SER A 112 4.10 22.34 25.03
N ASP A 113 4.60 23.37 24.34
CA ASP A 113 3.88 24.65 24.17
C ASP A 113 3.03 24.73 22.89
N ILE A 114 2.40 23.63 22.49
CA ILE A 114 1.55 23.58 21.29
C ILE A 114 0.09 23.69 21.73
N LYS A 115 -0.48 24.89 21.57
CA LYS A 115 -1.87 25.20 22.00
C LYS A 115 -2.88 25.26 20.86
N LYS A 116 -2.41 25.39 19.62
CA LYS A 116 -3.24 25.48 18.41
C LYS A 116 -2.47 24.99 17.20
N LEU A 117 -3.17 24.53 16.18
CA LEU A 117 -2.57 24.14 14.89
C LEU A 117 -2.31 25.39 14.04
N ALA A 118 -1.35 26.22 14.45
CA ALA A 118 -0.98 27.43 13.73
C ALA A 118 0.54 27.68 13.79
N ALA A 119 1.03 28.57 12.94
CA ALA A 119 2.42 29.00 12.98
C ALA A 119 2.80 29.52 14.39
N PRO A 120 4.01 29.22 14.89
CA PRO A 120 5.15 28.63 14.17
C PRO A 120 5.35 27.12 14.46
N VAL A 121 4.27 26.33 14.44
CA VAL A 121 4.34 24.86 14.60
C VAL A 121 4.74 24.17 13.29
N THR A 122 5.59 23.16 13.40
CA THR A 122 6.08 22.31 12.30
C THR A 122 5.60 20.88 12.47
N VAL A 123 5.24 20.21 11.38
CA VAL A 123 4.84 18.80 11.40
C VAL A 123 6.11 17.92 11.44
N GLU A 124 6.21 16.97 12.36
CA GLU A 124 7.28 15.96 12.30
C GLU A 124 6.90 14.74 11.48
N GLY A 125 5.63 14.36 11.52
CA GLY A 125 5.10 13.19 10.82
C GLY A 125 4.21 12.34 11.73
N GLU A 126 3.95 11.12 11.30
CA GLU A 126 3.22 10.12 12.11
C GLU A 126 4.02 9.78 13.38
N ALA A 127 3.30 9.53 14.47
CA ALA A 127 3.90 9.18 15.75
C ALA A 127 4.69 7.87 15.64
N GLU A 128 5.95 7.90 16.08
CA GLU A 128 6.84 6.74 16.12
C GLU A 128 6.69 5.97 17.44
N ARG A 129 6.98 4.67 17.41
CA ARG A 129 6.97 3.77 18.58
C ARG A 129 5.67 3.92 19.39
N LEU A 130 4.56 3.82 18.68
CA LEU A 130 3.23 3.86 19.26
C LEU A 130 2.76 2.43 19.47
N GLU A 131 2.56 2.07 20.73
CA GLU A 131 2.02 0.75 21.08
C GLU A 131 0.51 0.69 20.81
N ARG A 132 -0.02 -0.51 20.58
CA ARG A 132 -1.42 -0.71 20.19
C ARG A 132 -2.38 -0.21 21.26
N GLU A 133 -2.07 -0.48 22.52
CA GLU A 133 -2.87 -0.10 23.68
C GLU A 133 -2.87 1.43 23.83
N GLU A 134 -1.72 2.08 23.70
CA GLU A 134 -1.61 3.55 23.72
C GLU A 134 -2.46 4.20 22.63
N ALA A 135 -2.40 3.69 21.40
CA ALA A 135 -3.18 4.17 20.29
C ALA A 135 -4.69 4.02 20.54
N ARG A 136 -5.10 2.87 21.10
CA ARG A 136 -6.50 2.60 21.41
C ARG A 136 -7.03 3.56 22.47
N ASP A 137 -6.31 3.74 23.57
CA ASP A 137 -6.74 4.58 24.68
C ASP A 137 -6.87 6.06 24.25
N LEU A 138 -5.92 6.56 23.45
CA LEU A 138 -5.98 7.90 22.87
C LEU A 138 -7.16 8.06 21.89
N LEU A 139 -7.41 7.06 21.04
CA LEU A 139 -8.51 7.11 20.09
C LEU A 139 -9.87 7.03 20.78
N GLU A 140 -9.98 6.23 21.84
CA GLU A 140 -11.18 6.13 22.68
C GLU A 140 -11.51 7.47 23.32
N ALA A 141 -10.53 8.15 23.93
CA ALA A 141 -10.72 9.49 24.50
C ALA A 141 -11.19 10.53 23.47
N VAL A 142 -10.70 10.43 22.22
CA VAL A 142 -11.20 11.26 21.11
C VAL A 142 -12.63 10.87 20.75
N ASN A 143 -12.92 9.58 20.61
CA ASN A 143 -14.25 9.11 20.19
C ASN A 143 -15.33 9.42 21.25
N GLU A 144 -14.98 9.39 22.54
CA GLU A 144 -15.88 9.81 23.63
C GLU A 144 -16.30 11.28 23.54
N GLN A 145 -15.38 12.17 23.12
CA GLN A 145 -15.61 13.62 23.10
C GLN A 145 -16.05 14.16 21.73
N LEU A 146 -15.55 13.58 20.64
CA LEU A 146 -15.79 14.03 19.26
C LEU A 146 -16.67 13.07 18.47
N GLY A 147 -16.88 11.85 18.95
CA GLY A 147 -17.78 10.88 18.33
C GLY A 147 -19.24 11.32 18.43
N SER A 148 -20.00 11.05 17.39
CA SER A 148 -21.43 11.35 17.28
C SER A 148 -22.09 10.41 16.28
N GLU A 149 -23.41 10.53 16.08
CA GLU A 149 -24.09 9.80 15.00
C GLU A 149 -23.53 10.11 13.60
N THR A 150 -22.84 11.25 13.45
CA THR A 150 -22.30 11.71 12.15
C THR A 150 -20.80 11.55 11.99
N ILE A 151 -20.05 11.38 13.09
CA ILE A 151 -18.59 11.26 13.11
C ILE A 151 -18.23 10.09 14.02
N GLN A 152 -17.53 9.10 13.49
CA GLN A 152 -17.08 7.95 14.27
C GLN A 152 -15.62 7.63 13.95
N PHE A 153 -14.84 7.33 14.98
CA PHE A 153 -13.44 6.95 14.85
C PHE A 153 -13.29 5.43 15.07
N TYR A 154 -12.51 4.78 14.21
CA TYR A 154 -12.31 3.34 14.25
C TYR A 154 -10.82 3.02 14.41
N PRO A 155 -10.46 2.12 15.34
CA PRO A 155 -9.08 1.70 15.50
C PRO A 155 -8.60 0.98 14.24
N GLY A 156 -7.31 1.17 13.95
CA GLY A 156 -6.62 0.59 12.80
C GLY A 156 -5.26 0.07 13.23
N SER A 157 -4.29 0.03 12.32
CA SER A 157 -2.96 -0.49 12.60
C SER A 157 -1.95 0.60 12.95
N GLY A 158 -1.26 0.44 14.09
CA GLY A 158 -0.27 1.40 14.58
C GLY A 158 -0.87 2.78 14.83
N SER A 159 -0.26 3.82 14.24
CA SER A 159 -0.73 5.20 14.31
C SER A 159 -1.80 5.58 13.30
N ARG A 160 -2.25 4.63 12.45
CA ARG A 160 -3.21 4.88 11.37
C ARG A 160 -4.57 4.29 11.73
N HIS A 161 -5.54 5.18 11.91
CA HIS A 161 -6.93 4.89 12.24
C HIS A 161 -7.85 5.40 11.13
N LEU A 162 -9.16 5.26 11.33
CA LEU A 162 -10.15 5.79 10.40
C LEU A 162 -11.13 6.71 11.10
N MET A 163 -11.65 7.67 10.34
CA MET A 163 -12.81 8.47 10.71
C MET A 163 -13.87 8.30 9.62
N VAL A 164 -15.08 7.90 9.99
CA VAL A 164 -16.24 7.91 9.09
C VAL A 164 -17.03 9.18 9.36
N TRP A 165 -17.29 9.95 8.30
CA TRP A 165 -18.16 11.12 8.31
C TRP A 165 -19.41 10.85 7.47
N VAL A 166 -20.53 10.64 8.17
CA VAL A 166 -21.84 10.38 7.56
C VAL A 166 -22.28 11.58 6.73
N GLY A 167 -22.56 11.36 5.44
CA GLY A 167 -22.89 12.45 4.51
C GLY A 167 -21.78 13.49 4.32
N GLY A 168 -20.52 13.14 4.61
CA GLY A 168 -19.38 14.04 4.57
C GLY A 168 -19.02 14.61 3.19
N LYS A 169 -18.08 15.57 3.19
CA LYS A 169 -17.64 16.29 1.98
C LYS A 169 -16.35 15.71 1.40
N LEU A 170 -16.44 15.08 0.23
CA LEU A 170 -15.29 14.42 -0.41
C LEU A 170 -14.22 15.39 -0.96
N ARG A 171 -14.59 16.64 -1.26
CA ARG A 171 -13.76 17.61 -1.98
C ARG A 171 -12.79 18.41 -1.11
N ALA A 172 -12.61 18.03 0.15
CA ALA A 172 -11.52 18.54 0.96
C ALA A 172 -10.19 18.13 0.31
N VAL A 173 -9.17 18.96 0.41
CA VAL A 173 -7.79 18.65 0.01
C VAL A 173 -6.99 18.47 1.28
N CYS A 174 -6.54 17.24 1.51
CA CYS A 174 -5.82 16.84 2.72
C CYS A 174 -4.46 16.28 2.34
N LEU A 175 -3.42 16.70 3.07
CA LEU A 175 -2.05 16.27 2.82
C LEU A 175 -1.74 14.99 3.60
N ASP A 176 -0.98 14.07 3.00
CA ASP A 176 -0.38 12.96 3.74
C ASP A 176 0.59 13.50 4.81
N PRO A 177 0.52 13.06 6.07
CA PRO A 177 1.41 13.57 7.13
C PRO A 177 2.90 13.38 6.80
N ARG A 178 3.25 12.38 5.97
CA ARG A 178 4.63 12.15 5.50
C ARG A 178 5.12 13.23 4.53
N GLU A 179 4.22 13.83 3.76
CA GLU A 179 4.52 14.99 2.90
C GLU A 179 4.51 16.31 3.67
N GLY A 180 3.88 16.33 4.85
CA GLY A 180 3.90 17.46 5.76
C GLY A 180 5.18 17.54 6.61
N ALA A 181 5.89 16.43 6.80
CA ALA A 181 7.08 16.36 7.63
C ALA A 181 8.11 17.45 7.29
N GLY A 182 8.52 18.23 8.28
CA GLY A 182 9.44 19.35 8.17
C GLY A 182 8.83 20.67 7.68
N ARG A 183 7.53 20.70 7.34
CA ARG A 183 6.85 21.92 6.85
C ARG A 183 6.07 22.63 7.96
N PRO A 184 5.88 23.96 7.83
CA PRO A 184 4.97 24.69 8.71
C PRO A 184 3.56 24.13 8.65
N ILE A 185 2.90 23.98 9.80
CA ILE A 185 1.58 23.35 9.88
C ILE A 185 0.51 24.08 9.05
N GLY A 186 0.63 25.42 8.94
CA GLY A 186 -0.29 26.24 8.16
C GLY A 186 -0.40 25.84 6.69
N ASP A 187 0.69 25.33 6.10
CA ASP A 187 0.76 24.90 4.69
C ASP A 187 0.24 23.47 4.49
N CYS A 188 -0.07 22.77 5.57
CA CYS A 188 -0.41 21.35 5.58
C CYS A 188 -1.85 21.07 6.01
N LEU A 189 -2.53 22.05 6.64
CA LEU A 189 -3.91 21.89 7.09
C LEU A 189 -4.90 21.73 5.92
N PRO A 190 -5.99 20.96 6.11
CA PRO A 190 -6.98 20.71 5.06
C PRO A 190 -7.51 21.97 4.40
N THR A 191 -7.73 22.00 3.09
CA THR A 191 -8.37 23.12 2.37
C THR A 191 -9.57 22.65 1.55
N GLY A 192 -10.32 23.57 0.96
CA GLY A 192 -11.48 23.23 0.12
C GLY A 192 -12.75 22.89 0.91
N ASP A 193 -13.72 22.28 0.21
CA ASP A 193 -15.07 22.01 0.72
C ASP A 193 -15.05 20.96 1.84
N GLY A 194 -15.54 21.33 3.03
CA GLY A 194 -15.52 20.51 4.24
C GLY A 194 -14.30 20.71 5.14
N SER A 195 -13.31 21.51 4.73
CA SER A 195 -12.08 21.70 5.51
C SER A 195 -12.30 22.34 6.88
N ASP A 196 -13.30 23.22 7.04
CA ASP A 196 -13.60 23.84 8.34
C ASP A 196 -13.99 22.81 9.40
N MET A 197 -14.76 21.78 9.03
CA MET A 197 -15.10 20.68 9.93
C MET A 197 -13.86 19.87 10.29
N LEU A 198 -13.05 19.51 9.29
CA LEU A 198 -11.84 18.73 9.50
C LEU A 198 -10.85 19.48 10.41
N ARG A 199 -10.64 20.78 10.18
CA ARG A 199 -9.77 21.63 11.00
C ARG A 199 -10.27 21.71 12.44
N LYS A 200 -11.59 21.88 12.65
CA LYS A 200 -12.20 21.85 13.98
C LYS A 200 -11.95 20.53 14.71
N LEU A 201 -12.11 19.40 14.03
CA LEU A 201 -11.83 18.07 14.60
C LEU A 201 -10.35 17.90 14.94
N MET A 202 -9.45 18.33 14.04
CA MET A 202 -7.99 18.29 14.28
C MET A 202 -7.59 19.17 15.47
N ASP A 203 -8.09 20.42 15.55
CA ASP A 203 -7.83 21.33 16.67
C ASP A 203 -8.42 20.78 17.99
N ALA A 204 -9.62 20.21 17.97
CA ALA A 204 -10.23 19.62 19.16
C ALA A 204 -9.44 18.39 19.64
N SER A 205 -8.97 17.55 18.71
CA SER A 205 -8.10 16.42 19.06
C SER A 205 -6.79 16.88 19.71
N LEU A 206 -6.24 18.03 19.30
CA LEU A 206 -5.07 18.61 19.96
C LEU A 206 -5.33 18.89 21.44
N VAL A 207 -6.49 19.46 21.75
CA VAL A 207 -6.87 19.78 23.13
C VAL A 207 -7.05 18.51 23.96
N ILE A 208 -7.74 17.51 23.42
CA ILE A 208 -8.01 16.24 24.10
C ILE A 208 -6.72 15.49 24.42
N LEU A 209 -5.82 15.39 23.44
CA LEU A 209 -4.62 14.56 23.56
C LEU A 209 -3.53 15.22 24.41
N ARG A 210 -3.46 16.56 24.46
CA ARG A 210 -2.37 17.30 25.12
C ARG A 210 -2.12 16.84 26.57
N ASP A 211 -3.20 16.71 27.32
CA ASP A 211 -3.20 16.44 28.78
C ASP A 211 -3.63 14.99 29.07
N HIS A 212 -3.57 14.10 28.07
CA HIS A 212 -3.92 12.69 28.22
C HIS A 212 -2.81 11.90 28.94
N PRO A 213 -3.12 10.98 29.88
CA PRO A 213 -2.12 10.24 30.67
C PRO A 213 -1.07 9.49 29.85
N VAL A 214 -1.45 8.98 28.67
CA VAL A 214 -0.49 8.35 27.73
C VAL A 214 0.61 9.33 27.33
N ASN A 215 0.29 10.60 27.08
CA ASN A 215 1.29 11.59 26.73
C ASN A 215 2.17 11.99 27.92
N ASP A 216 1.64 11.93 29.14
CA ASP A 216 2.44 12.13 30.35
C ASP A 216 3.47 11.00 30.50
N GLN A 217 3.03 9.75 30.39
CA GLN A 217 3.93 8.59 30.44
C GLN A 217 4.97 8.63 29.32
N ARG A 218 4.57 8.97 28.08
CA ARG A 218 5.50 9.11 26.97
C ARG A 218 6.59 10.14 27.27
N ARG A 219 6.25 11.27 27.89
CA ARG A 219 7.24 12.29 28.29
C ARG A 219 8.20 11.80 29.37
N GLU A 220 7.69 11.08 30.38
CA GLU A 220 8.51 10.45 31.43
C GLU A 220 9.52 9.46 30.83
N ASP A 221 9.09 8.68 29.84
CA ASP A 221 9.92 7.71 29.13
C ASP A 221 10.89 8.37 28.11
N GLY A 222 10.86 9.71 27.97
CA GLY A 222 11.63 10.43 26.96
C GLY A 222 11.15 10.21 25.52
N ARG A 223 9.95 9.68 25.33
CA ARG A 223 9.27 9.53 24.03
C ARG A 223 8.56 10.83 23.66
N LYS A 224 8.41 11.08 22.36
CA LYS A 224 7.69 12.25 21.86
C LYS A 224 6.18 12.09 22.11
N PRO A 225 5.47 13.14 22.53
CA PRO A 225 4.03 13.10 22.68
C PRO A 225 3.33 13.05 21.31
N ILE A 226 2.07 12.66 21.35
CA ILE A 226 1.13 12.61 20.23
C ILE A 226 0.24 13.83 20.33
N HIS A 227 0.33 14.72 19.35
CA HIS A 227 -0.30 16.03 19.47
C HIS A 227 -1.71 16.04 18.94
N CYS A 228 -1.95 15.54 17.73
CA CYS A 228 -3.28 15.60 17.15
C CYS A 228 -3.56 14.41 16.23
N LEU A 229 -4.84 14.24 15.94
CA LEU A 229 -5.30 13.43 14.82
C LEU A 229 -5.13 14.22 13.52
N TRP A 230 -4.65 13.54 12.49
CA TRP A 230 -4.41 14.08 11.16
C TRP A 230 -5.30 13.39 10.15
N LEU A 231 -6.22 14.16 9.54
CA LEU A 231 -7.25 13.63 8.65
C LEU A 231 -6.82 13.74 7.18
N TRP A 232 -6.74 12.61 6.47
CA TRP A 232 -6.26 12.55 5.08
C TRP A 232 -6.72 11.30 4.32
N GLY A 233 -6.30 11.14 3.06
CA GLY A 233 -6.49 9.89 2.30
C GLY A 233 -7.96 9.54 2.05
N GLN A 234 -8.82 10.55 2.01
CA GLN A 234 -10.26 10.43 2.06
C GLN A 234 -10.88 9.84 0.81
N GLY A 235 -12.04 9.23 0.97
CA GLY A 235 -12.75 8.57 -0.11
C GLY A 235 -14.16 8.15 0.25
N ARG A 236 -14.90 7.66 -0.74
CA ARG A 236 -16.20 7.01 -0.56
C ARG A 236 -16.10 5.53 -0.85
N ALA A 237 -16.91 4.72 -0.19
CA ALA A 237 -17.04 3.31 -0.57
C ALA A 237 -17.43 3.20 -2.05
N SER A 238 -16.85 2.22 -2.74
CA SER A 238 -17.13 1.95 -4.15
C SER A 238 -17.44 0.47 -4.33
N ARG A 239 -18.50 0.17 -5.07
CA ARG A 239 -18.92 -1.20 -5.36
C ARG A 239 -18.28 -1.67 -6.65
N TRP A 240 -17.46 -2.72 -6.58
CA TRP A 240 -16.79 -3.27 -7.76
C TRP A 240 -17.50 -4.55 -8.22
N PRO A 241 -17.54 -4.83 -9.52
CA PRO A 241 -17.91 -6.15 -10.01
C PRO A 241 -16.89 -7.18 -9.52
N SER A 242 -17.33 -8.28 -8.91
CA SER A 242 -16.47 -9.31 -8.35
C SER A 242 -15.69 -10.10 -9.42
N PHE A 243 -14.62 -10.78 -9.01
CA PHE A 243 -13.89 -11.71 -9.87
C PHE A 243 -14.75 -12.90 -10.31
N ALA A 244 -15.66 -13.38 -9.46
CA ALA A 244 -16.60 -14.42 -9.82
C ALA A 244 -17.52 -13.97 -10.98
N GLU A 245 -18.03 -12.73 -10.93
CA GLU A 245 -18.86 -12.15 -12.00
C GLU A 245 -18.06 -11.94 -13.30
N ARG A 246 -16.80 -11.49 -13.21
CA ARG A 246 -15.98 -11.13 -14.38
C ARG A 246 -15.27 -12.29 -15.05
N HIS A 247 -14.77 -13.23 -14.25
CA HIS A 247 -13.85 -14.28 -14.69
C HIS A 247 -14.31 -15.69 -14.32
N ARG A 248 -15.40 -15.84 -13.54
CA ARG A 248 -15.94 -17.14 -13.06
C ARG A 248 -14.91 -17.97 -12.29
N VAL A 249 -14.04 -17.30 -11.54
CA VAL A 249 -13.01 -17.93 -10.70
C VAL A 249 -13.22 -17.55 -9.24
N SER A 250 -12.88 -18.49 -8.36
CA SER A 250 -12.70 -18.22 -6.94
C SER A 250 -11.25 -17.81 -6.67
N GLY A 251 -11.02 -16.90 -5.73
CA GLY A 251 -9.65 -16.51 -5.42
C GLY A 251 -9.45 -15.81 -4.09
N ALA A 252 -8.18 -15.61 -3.77
CA ALA A 252 -7.75 -14.93 -2.55
C ALA A 252 -6.66 -13.89 -2.84
N ILE A 253 -6.53 -12.93 -1.95
CA ILE A 253 -5.38 -12.03 -1.88
C ILE A 253 -4.57 -12.34 -0.63
N VAL A 254 -3.25 -12.50 -0.80
CA VAL A 254 -2.28 -12.69 0.27
C VAL A 254 -1.53 -11.36 0.46
N ALA A 255 -1.87 -10.63 1.52
CA ALA A 255 -1.31 -9.32 1.81
C ALA A 255 -1.40 -8.96 3.32
N THR A 256 -0.43 -8.18 3.80
CA THR A 256 -0.37 -7.66 5.19
C THR A 256 -0.91 -6.24 5.34
N ASN A 257 -1.01 -5.49 4.24
CA ASN A 257 -1.43 -4.09 4.27
C ASN A 257 -2.96 -4.01 4.06
N ASP A 258 -3.66 -3.31 4.96
CA ASP A 258 -5.11 -3.13 4.92
C ASP A 258 -5.63 -2.57 3.59
N VAL A 259 -4.91 -1.63 2.96
CA VAL A 259 -5.30 -1.11 1.64
C VAL A 259 -5.29 -2.22 0.59
N ARG A 260 -4.27 -3.08 0.63
CA ARG A 260 -4.09 -4.16 -0.34
C ARG A 260 -5.16 -5.23 -0.16
N ARG A 261 -5.43 -5.62 1.09
CA ARG A 261 -6.53 -6.52 1.43
C ARG A 261 -7.89 -5.93 1.03
N GLY A 262 -8.12 -4.66 1.35
CA GLY A 262 -9.31 -3.91 0.98
C GLY A 262 -9.60 -3.95 -0.52
N ILE A 263 -8.58 -3.78 -1.36
CA ILE A 263 -8.72 -3.90 -2.82
C ILE A 263 -9.18 -5.32 -3.23
N GLY A 264 -8.61 -6.36 -2.62
CA GLY A 264 -9.05 -7.73 -2.86
C GLY A 264 -10.49 -7.97 -2.42
N LEU A 265 -10.88 -7.48 -1.24
CA LEU A 265 -12.24 -7.58 -0.73
C LEU A 265 -13.25 -6.85 -1.63
N CYS A 266 -12.93 -5.64 -2.09
CA CYS A 266 -13.74 -4.91 -3.07
C CYS A 266 -13.91 -5.74 -4.35
N ALA A 267 -12.86 -6.42 -4.81
CA ALA A 267 -12.89 -7.32 -5.97
C ALA A 267 -13.57 -8.68 -5.71
N GLY A 268 -14.11 -8.93 -4.51
CA GLY A 268 -14.77 -10.18 -4.14
C GLY A 268 -13.81 -11.35 -3.89
N LEU A 269 -12.55 -11.07 -3.58
CA LEU A 269 -11.54 -12.07 -3.19
C LEU A 269 -11.51 -12.22 -1.66
N GLU A 270 -11.17 -13.41 -1.19
CA GLU A 270 -10.89 -13.62 0.23
C GLU A 270 -9.55 -12.97 0.61
N ALA A 271 -9.51 -12.15 1.66
CA ALA A 271 -8.28 -11.53 2.14
C ALA A 271 -7.60 -12.40 3.21
N ILE A 272 -6.34 -12.75 2.96
CA ILE A 272 -5.53 -13.61 3.81
C ILE A 272 -4.30 -12.84 4.26
N GLU A 273 -4.12 -12.71 5.56
CA GLU A 273 -2.89 -12.23 6.15
C GLU A 273 -1.95 -13.42 6.43
N PRO A 274 -0.69 -13.42 5.93
CA PRO A 274 0.20 -14.57 6.10
C PRO A 274 0.40 -15.03 7.55
N SER A 275 0.45 -14.10 8.51
CA SER A 275 0.65 -14.39 9.93
C SER A 275 -0.54 -15.11 10.59
N ASP A 276 -1.74 -15.02 10.01
CA ASP A 276 -2.91 -15.74 10.51
C ASP A 276 -2.86 -17.23 10.14
N VAL A 277 -1.99 -17.58 9.19
CA VAL A 277 -1.93 -18.89 8.56
C VAL A 277 -0.66 -19.64 8.94
N MET A 278 0.45 -18.92 9.10
CA MET A 278 1.77 -19.47 9.39
C MET A 278 2.45 -18.69 10.52
N ALA A 279 3.21 -19.40 11.35
CA ALA A 279 3.97 -18.81 12.43
C ALA A 279 5.08 -17.88 11.91
N ALA A 280 5.60 -17.01 12.77
CA ALA A 280 6.68 -16.07 12.46
C ALA A 280 8.08 -16.72 12.38
N ASP A 281 8.15 -18.04 12.22
CA ASP A 281 9.42 -18.78 12.11
C ASP A 281 10.08 -18.63 10.73
N ASN A 282 9.28 -18.34 9.70
CA ASN A 282 9.73 -18.06 8.36
C ASN A 282 9.85 -16.54 8.08
N SER A 283 10.68 -16.19 7.10
CA SER A 283 10.70 -14.84 6.55
C SER A 283 9.34 -14.48 5.93
N ASP A 284 8.94 -13.21 6.04
CA ASP A 284 7.64 -12.70 5.53
C ASP A 284 7.40 -13.07 4.06
N PHE A 285 8.43 -12.95 3.21
CA PHE A 285 8.36 -13.31 1.80
C PHE A 285 8.13 -14.80 1.57
N LEU A 286 8.83 -15.67 2.29
CA LEU A 286 8.64 -17.11 2.18
C LEU A 286 7.23 -17.52 2.63
N SER A 287 6.76 -16.96 3.75
CA SER A 287 5.40 -17.20 4.27
C SER A 287 4.34 -16.82 3.24
N ARG A 288 4.48 -15.67 2.54
CA ARG A 288 3.55 -15.29 1.45
C ARG A 288 3.52 -16.32 0.33
N GLY A 289 4.68 -16.78 -0.14
CA GLY A 289 4.77 -17.80 -1.19
C GLY A 289 4.11 -19.11 -0.80
N GLN A 290 4.33 -19.58 0.43
CA GLN A 290 3.76 -20.82 0.95
C GLN A 290 2.25 -20.73 1.19
N VAL A 291 1.78 -19.63 1.79
CA VAL A 291 0.35 -19.37 1.99
C VAL A 291 -0.38 -19.29 0.64
N ALA A 292 0.22 -18.64 -0.36
CA ALA A 292 -0.34 -18.57 -1.70
C ALA A 292 -0.51 -19.97 -2.34
N LEU A 293 0.49 -20.85 -2.23
CA LEU A 293 0.39 -22.23 -2.71
C LEU A 293 -0.70 -23.03 -1.97
N ARG A 294 -0.83 -22.84 -0.65
CA ARG A 294 -1.90 -23.46 0.15
C ARG A 294 -3.28 -23.05 -0.34
N GLU A 295 -3.47 -21.76 -0.63
CA GLU A 295 -4.74 -21.24 -1.13
C GLU A 295 -5.03 -21.65 -2.58
N LEU A 296 -4.01 -21.75 -3.44
CA LEU A 296 -4.15 -22.32 -4.79
C LEU A 296 -4.53 -23.81 -4.77
N GLY A 297 -4.24 -24.53 -3.70
CA GLY A 297 -4.75 -25.89 -3.49
C GLY A 297 -6.28 -25.95 -3.38
N LYS A 298 -6.92 -24.85 -2.95
CA LYS A 298 -8.36 -24.75 -2.70
C LYS A 298 -9.11 -23.89 -3.72
N LYS A 299 -8.43 -22.91 -4.32
CA LYS A 299 -9.00 -21.87 -5.19
C LYS A 299 -8.34 -21.87 -6.57
N ASP A 300 -8.92 -21.14 -7.51
CA ASP A 300 -8.42 -21.06 -8.89
C ASP A 300 -7.37 -19.97 -9.05
N PHE A 301 -7.49 -18.90 -8.27
CA PHE A 301 -6.71 -17.68 -8.39
C PHE A 301 -6.13 -17.22 -7.04
N VAL A 302 -4.87 -16.79 -7.03
CA VAL A 302 -4.30 -16.08 -5.89
C VAL A 302 -3.53 -14.83 -6.35
N TYR A 303 -3.79 -13.71 -5.68
CA TYR A 303 -3.00 -12.48 -5.78
C TYR A 303 -2.03 -12.40 -4.61
N VAL A 304 -0.73 -12.33 -4.87
CA VAL A 304 0.31 -12.19 -3.85
C VAL A 304 0.89 -10.80 -3.94
N HIS A 305 0.75 -10.01 -2.88
CA HIS A 305 1.37 -8.70 -2.78
C HIS A 305 2.56 -8.75 -1.82
N ALA A 306 3.67 -8.11 -2.17
CA ALA A 306 4.74 -7.82 -1.22
C ALA A 306 5.27 -6.40 -1.43
N GLU A 307 5.50 -5.69 -0.33
CA GLU A 307 5.97 -4.30 -0.33
C GLU A 307 7.44 -4.28 0.07
N MET A 308 8.25 -3.47 -0.62
CA MET A 308 9.57 -3.14 -0.13
C MET A 308 9.45 -2.39 1.21
N PRO A 309 10.17 -2.80 2.26
CA PRO A 309 10.13 -2.12 3.54
C PRO A 309 10.37 -0.62 3.42
N VAL A 310 9.60 0.16 4.19
CA VAL A 310 9.67 1.62 4.20
C VAL A 310 11.11 2.07 4.46
N GLY A 311 11.57 3.07 3.69
CA GLY A 311 12.92 3.61 3.83
C GLY A 311 14.02 2.82 3.11
N MET A 312 13.85 1.51 2.86
CA MET A 312 14.84 0.71 2.12
C MET A 312 14.97 1.16 0.67
N ALA A 313 13.86 1.61 0.07
CA ALA A 313 13.85 2.18 -1.28
C ALA A 313 14.89 3.29 -1.47
N ARG A 314 15.13 4.12 -0.45
CA ARG A 314 16.03 5.29 -0.51
C ARG A 314 17.26 5.13 0.39
N GLY A 315 17.35 4.02 1.11
CA GLY A 315 18.38 3.73 2.09
C GLY A 315 19.57 3.01 1.46
N ASP A 316 20.12 2.07 2.21
CA ASP A 316 21.26 1.26 1.77
C ASP A 316 20.93 0.48 0.49
N ALA A 317 21.61 0.85 -0.60
CA ALA A 317 21.43 0.23 -1.90
C ALA A 317 21.72 -1.29 -1.89
N LYS A 318 22.68 -1.75 -1.07
CA LYS A 318 22.99 -3.19 -0.95
C LYS A 318 21.87 -3.94 -0.23
N ALA A 319 21.32 -3.35 0.83
CA ALA A 319 20.17 -3.92 1.53
C ALA A 319 18.93 -3.97 0.62
N ALA A 320 18.69 -2.92 -0.16
CA ALA A 320 17.61 -2.87 -1.14
C ALA A 320 17.76 -3.92 -2.25
N VAL A 321 18.98 -4.12 -2.77
CA VAL A 321 19.28 -5.20 -3.74
C VAL A 321 18.99 -6.57 -3.12
N LYS A 322 19.43 -6.81 -1.88
CA LYS A 322 19.14 -8.06 -1.18
C LYS A 322 17.64 -8.33 -1.02
N ILE A 323 16.84 -7.29 -0.76
CA ILE A 323 15.37 -7.43 -0.67
C ILE A 323 14.77 -7.90 -2.00
N VAL A 324 15.28 -7.41 -3.13
CA VAL A 324 14.87 -7.87 -4.47
C VAL A 324 15.25 -9.33 -4.69
N GLU A 325 16.47 -9.73 -4.31
CA GLU A 325 16.94 -11.13 -4.40
C GLU A 325 16.10 -12.06 -3.51
N ASP A 326 15.77 -11.61 -2.30
CA ASP A 326 14.91 -12.35 -1.37
C ASP A 326 13.47 -12.45 -1.90
N PHE A 327 12.93 -11.41 -2.54
CA PHE A 327 11.63 -11.47 -3.21
C PHE A 327 11.63 -12.49 -4.35
N ASP A 328 12.64 -12.44 -5.23
CA ASP A 328 12.82 -13.39 -6.34
C ASP A 328 12.87 -14.83 -5.83
N LYS A 329 13.74 -15.09 -4.85
CA LYS A 329 13.96 -16.44 -4.35
C LYS A 329 12.78 -16.97 -3.54
N GLN A 330 12.25 -16.16 -2.62
CA GLN A 330 11.35 -16.65 -1.57
C GLN A 330 9.86 -16.55 -1.95
N ILE A 331 9.48 -15.63 -2.83
CA ILE A 331 8.12 -15.56 -3.38
C ILE A 331 8.10 -16.22 -4.76
N VAL A 332 8.85 -15.68 -5.72
CA VAL A 332 8.74 -16.13 -7.12
C VAL A 332 9.24 -17.57 -7.27
N GLY A 333 10.43 -17.88 -6.75
CA GLY A 333 10.99 -19.24 -6.76
C GLY A 333 10.07 -20.26 -6.09
N THR A 334 9.60 -19.95 -4.87
CA THR A 334 8.64 -20.80 -4.15
C THR A 334 7.38 -21.08 -4.98
N LEU A 335 6.80 -20.04 -5.60
CA LEU A 335 5.61 -20.19 -6.43
C LEU A 335 5.88 -21.02 -7.68
N LEU A 336 7.00 -20.81 -8.38
CA LEU A 336 7.36 -21.59 -9.57
C LEU A 336 7.52 -23.08 -9.24
N ASP A 337 8.22 -23.39 -8.14
CA ASP A 337 8.44 -24.77 -7.69
C ASP A 337 7.14 -25.45 -7.25
N GLY A 338 6.26 -24.71 -6.58
CA GLY A 338 4.96 -25.21 -6.12
C GLY A 338 3.95 -25.39 -7.24
N LEU A 339 3.83 -24.40 -8.13
CA LEU A 339 2.89 -24.41 -9.25
C LEU A 339 3.20 -25.54 -10.25
N ALA A 340 4.48 -25.86 -10.47
CA ALA A 340 4.88 -26.99 -11.29
C ALA A 340 4.29 -28.32 -10.80
N LYS A 341 4.02 -28.46 -9.49
CA LYS A 341 3.40 -29.64 -8.87
C LYS A 341 1.87 -29.62 -8.94
N LEU A 342 1.26 -28.44 -9.08
CA LEU A 342 -0.19 -28.26 -9.16
C LEU A 342 -0.75 -28.41 -10.59
N GLY A 343 0.12 -28.54 -11.59
CA GLY A 343 -0.25 -28.75 -13.00
C GLY A 343 -0.26 -27.46 -13.83
N PRO A 344 -1.06 -27.39 -14.92
CA PRO A 344 -1.11 -26.22 -15.79
C PRO A 344 -1.48 -24.94 -15.04
N HIS A 345 -0.66 -23.91 -15.20
CA HIS A 345 -0.81 -22.63 -14.51
C HIS A 345 -0.39 -21.45 -15.38
N ARG A 346 -0.87 -20.27 -15.01
CA ARG A 346 -0.44 -18.99 -15.58
C ARG A 346 -0.06 -18.03 -14.47
N LEU A 347 1.06 -17.35 -14.64
CA LEU A 347 1.61 -16.42 -13.66
C LEU A 347 1.83 -15.06 -14.32
N LEU A 348 1.28 -14.01 -13.71
CA LEU A 348 1.55 -12.62 -14.04
C LEU A 348 2.36 -11.99 -12.91
N LEU A 349 3.60 -11.64 -13.19
CA LEU A 349 4.45 -10.84 -12.30
C LEU A 349 4.29 -9.37 -12.69
N VAL A 350 4.09 -8.50 -11.71
CA VAL A 350 4.09 -7.04 -11.88
C VAL A 350 4.97 -6.43 -10.80
N CYS A 351 5.86 -5.53 -11.17
CA CYS A 351 6.62 -4.72 -10.21
C CYS A 351 6.44 -3.24 -10.52
N ASP A 352 6.29 -2.41 -9.48
CA ASP A 352 6.18 -0.96 -9.61
C ASP A 352 7.12 -0.21 -8.65
N GLY A 353 7.09 1.12 -8.71
CA GLY A 353 7.93 2.00 -7.88
C GLY A 353 7.20 2.51 -6.62
N GLY A 354 6.07 1.91 -6.27
CA GLY A 354 5.21 2.29 -5.15
C GLY A 354 4.48 3.61 -5.37
N ARG A 355 5.05 4.70 -4.86
CA ARG A 355 4.50 6.06 -5.04
C ARG A 355 5.46 6.91 -5.87
N VAL A 356 5.06 7.22 -7.09
CA VAL A 356 5.88 7.93 -8.07
C VAL A 356 5.08 9.02 -8.80
N PRO A 357 5.73 10.07 -9.32
CA PRO A 357 5.08 11.04 -10.19
C PRO A 357 4.37 10.37 -11.37
N ASN A 358 3.16 10.83 -11.68
CA ASN A 358 2.41 10.38 -12.84
C ASN A 358 2.77 11.23 -14.07
N ASP A 359 4.04 11.17 -14.48
CA ASP A 359 4.61 11.96 -15.58
C ASP A 359 4.98 11.10 -16.81
N GLY A 360 4.63 9.81 -16.77
CA GLY A 360 4.98 8.84 -17.83
C GLY A 360 6.43 8.38 -17.81
N SER A 361 7.24 8.77 -16.82
CA SER A 361 8.65 8.37 -16.75
C SER A 361 8.89 7.09 -15.95
N ARG A 362 7.96 6.71 -15.06
CA ARG A 362 8.07 5.56 -14.17
C ARG A 362 6.81 4.72 -14.26
N HIS A 363 6.91 3.63 -15.03
CA HIS A 363 5.81 2.71 -15.20
C HIS A 363 6.11 1.39 -14.49
N PRO A 364 5.07 0.72 -13.98
CA PRO A 364 5.18 -0.69 -13.62
C PRO A 364 5.63 -1.52 -14.82
N ILE A 365 6.39 -2.57 -14.56
CA ILE A 365 6.76 -3.58 -15.56
C ILE A 365 6.05 -4.89 -15.25
N TYR A 366 5.77 -5.70 -16.27
CA TYR A 366 5.10 -6.99 -16.11
C TYR A 366 5.77 -8.10 -16.90
N ALA A 367 5.58 -9.34 -16.45
CA ALA A 367 5.88 -10.56 -17.18
C ALA A 367 4.72 -11.56 -17.01
N LEU A 368 4.15 -12.04 -18.11
CA LEU A 368 3.06 -13.01 -18.17
C LEU A 368 3.58 -14.31 -18.77
N CYS A 369 3.49 -15.39 -17.99
CA CYS A 369 3.98 -16.71 -18.37
C CYS A 369 2.90 -17.78 -18.29
N ASN A 370 3.01 -18.74 -19.19
CA ASN A 370 2.29 -20.00 -19.12
C ASN A 370 3.27 -21.08 -18.65
N GLY A 371 2.95 -21.74 -17.55
CA GLY A 371 3.79 -22.80 -17.00
C GLY A 371 3.33 -24.21 -17.41
N PRO A 372 4.17 -25.23 -17.19
CA PRO A 372 5.48 -25.15 -16.50
C PRO A 372 6.58 -24.51 -17.36
N LEU A 373 7.46 -23.73 -16.72
CA LEU A 373 8.64 -23.15 -17.38
C LEU A 373 9.66 -24.22 -17.76
N GLN A 374 10.36 -24.02 -18.88
CA GLN A 374 11.46 -24.87 -19.32
C GLN A 374 12.75 -24.50 -18.58
N LYS A 375 13.54 -25.49 -18.14
CA LYS A 375 14.80 -25.29 -17.39
C LYS A 375 15.98 -24.77 -18.24
N SER A 376 15.76 -24.34 -19.48
CA SER A 376 16.83 -24.09 -20.44
C SER A 376 16.50 -22.96 -21.40
N LYS A 377 16.91 -21.75 -21.02
CA LYS A 377 17.58 -20.75 -21.85
C LYS A 377 17.92 -19.58 -20.94
N ALA A 378 19.21 -19.39 -20.65
CA ALA A 378 19.69 -18.07 -20.26
C ALA A 378 19.43 -17.17 -21.48
N GLY A 379 18.26 -16.52 -21.51
CA GLY A 379 17.97 -15.52 -22.51
C GLY A 379 18.79 -14.27 -22.23
N SER A 380 18.96 -13.42 -23.24
CA SER A 380 19.66 -12.15 -23.11
C SER A 380 18.85 -11.07 -22.39
N ARG A 381 17.71 -11.41 -21.79
CA ARG A 381 16.71 -10.47 -21.25
C ARG A 381 16.40 -10.79 -19.79
N GLY A 382 16.68 -9.86 -18.88
CA GLY A 382 16.28 -9.93 -17.49
C GLY A 382 14.92 -9.26 -17.23
N PHE A 383 14.38 -9.44 -16.03
CA PHE A 383 13.18 -8.74 -15.58
C PHE A 383 13.56 -7.41 -14.94
N ASN A 384 13.82 -6.40 -15.78
CA ASN A 384 14.19 -5.05 -15.34
C ASN A 384 13.58 -3.97 -16.24
N GLU A 385 13.69 -2.70 -15.83
CA GLU A 385 13.09 -1.55 -16.50
C GLU A 385 13.65 -1.33 -17.91
N THR A 386 14.96 -1.48 -18.10
CA THR A 386 15.65 -1.29 -19.38
C THR A 386 15.19 -2.31 -20.41
N ASP A 387 15.18 -3.58 -20.02
CA ASP A 387 14.74 -4.68 -20.87
C ASP A 387 13.24 -4.63 -21.16
N ALA A 388 12.41 -4.18 -20.21
CA ALA A 388 10.98 -3.94 -20.41
C ALA A 388 10.74 -2.86 -21.46
N ALA A 389 11.50 -1.76 -21.38
CA ALA A 389 11.40 -0.64 -22.32
C ALA A 389 11.91 -1.00 -23.72
N ALA A 390 12.84 -1.94 -23.83
CA ALA A 390 13.36 -2.43 -25.11
C ALA A 390 12.38 -3.37 -25.86
N VAL A 391 11.30 -3.84 -25.21
CA VAL A 391 10.31 -4.71 -25.87
C VAL A 391 9.44 -3.91 -26.84
N LYS A 392 9.61 -4.18 -28.13
CA LYS A 392 8.75 -3.62 -29.19
C LYS A 392 7.29 -3.98 -28.94
N ASP A 393 6.40 -2.98 -28.99
CA ASP A 393 4.96 -3.11 -28.70
C ASP A 393 4.68 -3.77 -27.33
N GLY A 394 5.61 -3.67 -26.38
CA GLY A 394 5.53 -4.27 -25.05
C GLY A 394 4.66 -3.50 -24.06
N ALA A 395 4.33 -2.24 -24.36
CA ALA A 395 3.41 -1.45 -23.56
C ALA A 395 1.98 -2.02 -23.63
N ARG A 396 1.37 -2.21 -22.46
CA ARG A 396 0.00 -2.69 -22.31
C ARG A 396 -0.76 -1.84 -21.31
N ASP A 397 -2.03 -1.59 -21.59
CA ASP A 397 -2.96 -1.08 -20.59
C ASP A 397 -3.07 -2.11 -19.45
N ALA A 398 -2.69 -1.70 -18.24
CA ALA A 398 -2.68 -2.54 -17.05
C ALA A 398 -4.07 -3.16 -16.77
N THR A 399 -5.16 -2.46 -17.13
CA THR A 399 -6.54 -2.95 -16.99
C THR A 399 -6.87 -4.16 -17.85
N LYS A 400 -6.01 -4.48 -18.83
CA LYS A 400 -6.18 -5.64 -19.73
C LYS A 400 -5.35 -6.85 -19.29
N LEU A 401 -4.42 -6.69 -18.36
CA LEU A 401 -3.53 -7.78 -17.94
C LEU A 401 -4.29 -8.92 -17.25
N SER A 402 -5.24 -8.61 -16.35
CA SER A 402 -6.12 -9.62 -15.74
C SER A 402 -6.89 -10.41 -16.81
N ALA A 403 -7.58 -9.72 -17.73
CA ALA A 403 -8.30 -10.40 -18.81
C ALA A 403 -7.39 -11.32 -19.64
N LYS A 404 -6.15 -10.89 -19.90
CA LYS A 404 -5.17 -11.69 -20.62
C LYS A 404 -4.68 -12.91 -19.83
N LEU A 405 -4.51 -12.77 -18.52
CA LEU A 405 -4.17 -13.87 -17.60
C LEU A 405 -5.27 -14.94 -17.58
N PHE A 406 -6.54 -14.54 -17.64
CA PHE A 406 -7.69 -15.46 -17.60
C PHE A 406 -8.19 -15.90 -18.99
N ALA A 407 -7.78 -15.24 -20.07
CA ALA A 407 -8.13 -15.65 -21.43
C ALA A 407 -7.73 -17.13 -21.62
N GLN A 408 -8.64 -17.96 -22.13
CA GLN A 408 -8.36 -19.38 -22.34
C GLN A 408 -7.12 -19.53 -23.24
N GLY A 409 -6.16 -20.34 -22.78
CA GLY A 409 -5.17 -20.96 -23.65
C GLY A 409 -5.74 -22.25 -24.21
#